data_AF-A0A4Q3J6M2-F1
#
_entry.id   AF-A0A4Q3J6M2-F1
#
_cell.length_a   1.000
_cell.length_b   1.000
_cell.length_c   1.000
_cell.angle_alpha   90.00
_cell.angle_beta   90.00
_cell.angle_gamma   90.00
#
_symmetry.space_group_name_H-M   'P 1'
#
loop_
_entity.id
_entity.type
_entity.pdbx_description
1 polymer ?
#
loop_
_entity_poly.entity_id
_entity_poly.type
_entity_poly.pdbx_seq_one_letter_code
_entity_poly.pdbx_strand_id
1 'polypeptide(L)'
;MVEAEHAPHQTLERQIRDEDGAIDAGFVEQVSQAVLLSDVTALRKLVAELHEADLGDLIEALDAEERPKLISLLGNDFDFAALTEVDDAVREEILDELSPETVAEGVRDLDTDDAVYILEDLDEADKREILDKLTPAERTVLQQGLDYPEGSAGRRMQPEVIAVPPFWTVGHTIDFLRETDDLPERFFEIFVADPSHHFVGTVRLDQLLRTKRPVSVVDLVEDDRRVVQATDDVEDVARMFQRYNLVAAPVIDAAGRLVGVMTIDDIVDV
;
A
#
# COMPACT_ATOMS: atom_id res chain seq x y z
N MET A 1 8.10 -7.83 49.88
CA MET A 1 8.42 -6.47 49.36
C MET A 1 9.43 -6.67 48.24
N VAL A 2 9.04 -6.76 46.98
CA VAL A 2 8.02 -6.01 46.27
C VAL A 2 7.25 -6.98 45.37
N GLU A 3 5.93 -7.03 45.55
CA GLU A 3 5.01 -7.55 44.53
C GLU A 3 5.11 -6.60 43.33
N ALA A 4 5.62 -7.09 42.21
CA ALA A 4 5.43 -6.42 40.93
C ALA A 4 4.09 -6.92 40.39
N GLU A 5 3.06 -6.08 40.57
CA GLU A 5 1.78 -6.18 39.87
C GLU A 5 2.02 -6.39 38.38
N HIS A 6 1.73 -7.60 37.90
CA HIS A 6 1.45 -7.84 36.49
C HIS A 6 0.08 -7.20 36.23
N ALA A 7 0.08 -5.92 35.84
CA ALA A 7 -1.11 -5.27 35.31
C ALA A 7 -1.37 -5.76 33.86
N PRO A 8 -2.64 -5.82 33.43
CA PRO A 8 -3.10 -6.79 32.44
C PRO A 8 -2.97 -6.25 31.02
N HIS A 9 -2.23 -6.94 30.16
CA HIS A 9 -2.37 -6.83 28.70
C HIS A 9 -3.53 -7.71 28.17
N GLN A 10 -4.58 -7.92 28.97
CA GLN A 10 -5.67 -8.89 28.70
C GLN A 10 -7.08 -8.26 28.77
N THR A 11 -7.26 -6.98 28.43
CA THR A 11 -8.60 -6.34 28.61
C THR A 11 -9.07 -5.44 27.46
N LEU A 12 -8.49 -5.52 26.27
CA LEU A 12 -9.03 -4.80 25.10
C LEU A 12 -8.65 -5.42 23.75
N GLU A 13 -8.53 -6.74 23.65
CA GLU A 13 -9.08 -7.38 22.45
C GLU A 13 -10.60 -7.14 22.54
N ARG A 14 -11.06 -5.97 22.07
CA ARG A 14 -12.46 -5.81 21.67
C ARG A 14 -12.73 -7.03 20.80
N GLN A 15 -13.80 -7.76 21.10
CA GLN A 15 -14.25 -8.87 20.25
C GLN A 15 -14.71 -8.25 18.91
N ILE A 16 -13.75 -7.82 18.10
CA ILE A 16 -13.95 -7.32 16.74
C ILE A 16 -14.27 -8.52 15.86
N ARG A 17 -13.72 -9.69 16.20
CA ARG A 17 -14.02 -10.97 15.56
C ARG A 17 -14.71 -11.94 16.52
N ASP A 18 -15.56 -12.79 15.96
CA ASP A 18 -16.27 -13.87 16.65
C ASP A 18 -15.41 -15.17 16.75
N GLU A 19 -16.02 -16.26 17.22
CA GLU A 19 -15.32 -17.55 17.38
C GLU A 19 -14.92 -18.19 16.04
N ASP A 20 -15.56 -17.80 14.94
CA ASP A 20 -15.30 -18.30 13.59
C ASP A 20 -14.32 -17.39 12.82
N GLY A 21 -13.93 -16.26 13.42
CA GLY A 21 -13.00 -15.29 12.83
C GLY A 21 -13.67 -14.26 11.93
N ALA A 22 -15.01 -14.22 11.86
CA ALA A 22 -15.76 -13.18 11.16
C ALA A 22 -15.91 -11.95 12.04
N ILE A 23 -16.20 -10.78 11.46
CA ILE A 23 -16.51 -9.57 12.24
C ILE A 23 -17.72 -9.82 13.17
N ASP A 24 -17.57 -9.47 14.45
CA ASP A 24 -18.58 -9.65 15.47
C ASP A 24 -19.81 -8.77 15.21
N ALA A 25 -20.99 -9.40 15.15
CA ALA A 25 -22.24 -8.69 14.87
C ALA A 25 -22.58 -7.61 15.90
N GLY A 26 -22.19 -7.79 17.17
CA GLY A 26 -22.37 -6.78 18.22
C GLY A 26 -21.45 -5.58 18.05
N PHE A 27 -20.27 -5.77 17.45
CA PHE A 27 -19.38 -4.69 17.03
C PHE A 27 -19.97 -3.93 15.83
N VAL A 28 -20.47 -4.62 14.81
CA VAL A 28 -21.15 -3.99 13.65
C VAL A 28 -22.34 -3.16 14.12
N GLU A 29 -23.18 -3.69 15.02
CA GLU A 29 -24.33 -2.95 15.56
C GLU A 29 -23.89 -1.67 16.29
N GLN A 30 -22.77 -1.71 17.03
CA GLN A 30 -22.24 -0.51 17.69
C GLN A 30 -21.78 0.55 16.68
N VAL A 31 -21.13 0.13 15.59
CA VAL A 31 -20.69 1.03 14.52
C VAL A 31 -21.89 1.61 13.78
N SER A 32 -22.84 0.77 13.36
CA SER A 32 -24.10 1.19 12.71
C SER A 32 -24.85 2.21 13.58
N GLN A 33 -25.02 1.96 14.88
CA GLN A 33 -25.65 2.92 15.79
C GLN A 33 -24.89 4.25 15.86
N ALA A 34 -23.56 4.22 15.87
CA ALA A 34 -22.75 5.44 15.87
C ALA A 34 -22.85 6.21 14.53
N VAL A 35 -22.95 5.52 13.39
CA VAL A 35 -23.21 6.12 12.07
C VAL A 35 -24.60 6.79 12.06
N LEU A 36 -25.64 6.07 12.49
CA LEU A 36 -27.01 6.57 12.54
C LEU A 36 -27.17 7.81 13.44
N LEU A 37 -26.44 7.85 14.56
CA LEU A 37 -26.42 8.99 15.48
C LEU A 37 -25.43 10.09 15.07
N SER A 38 -24.66 9.88 14.00
CA SER A 38 -23.54 10.74 13.58
C SER A 38 -22.56 11.04 14.73
N ASP A 39 -22.32 10.05 15.60
CA ASP A 39 -21.40 10.17 16.73
C ASP A 39 -19.96 9.93 16.27
N VAL A 40 -19.38 10.97 15.67
CA VAL A 40 -17.99 10.96 15.16
C VAL A 40 -16.99 10.60 16.26
N THR A 41 -17.27 10.94 17.53
CA THR A 41 -16.34 10.63 18.63
C THR A 41 -16.35 9.13 18.94
N ALA A 42 -17.53 8.50 18.94
CA ALA A 42 -17.67 7.06 19.08
C ALA A 42 -17.04 6.34 17.87
N LEU A 43 -17.32 6.80 16.65
CA LEU A 43 -16.78 6.20 15.42
C LEU A 43 -15.25 6.19 15.43
N ARG A 44 -14.61 7.34 15.64
CA ARG A 44 -13.14 7.43 15.77
C ARG A 44 -12.61 6.44 16.79
N LYS A 45 -13.24 6.36 17.96
CA LYS A 45 -12.80 5.42 18.99
C LYS A 45 -12.98 3.96 18.59
N LEU A 46 -14.02 3.64 17.81
CA LEU A 46 -14.31 2.27 17.38
C LEU A 46 -13.32 1.81 16.30
N VAL A 47 -12.97 2.69 15.36
CA VAL A 47 -12.18 2.32 14.18
C VAL A 47 -10.68 2.64 14.26
N ALA A 48 -10.24 3.54 15.15
CA ALA A 48 -8.85 4.06 15.15
C ALA A 48 -7.72 3.03 15.35
N GLU A 49 -8.03 1.83 15.83
CA GLU A 49 -7.05 0.75 16.03
C GLU A 49 -7.37 -0.48 15.15
N LEU A 50 -8.28 -0.35 14.18
CA LEU A 50 -8.55 -1.41 13.22
C LEU A 50 -7.44 -1.43 12.16
N HIS A 51 -7.05 -2.64 11.78
CA HIS A 51 -6.27 -2.88 10.57
C HIS A 51 -7.16 -2.68 9.34
N GLU A 52 -6.58 -2.33 8.20
CA GLU A 52 -7.27 -2.14 6.92
C GLU A 52 -8.20 -3.31 6.58
N ALA A 53 -7.72 -4.55 6.69
CA ALA A 53 -8.53 -5.76 6.54
C ALA A 53 -9.73 -5.87 7.51
N ASP A 54 -9.58 -5.50 8.79
CA ASP A 54 -10.70 -5.51 9.74
C ASP A 54 -11.71 -4.39 9.44
N LEU A 55 -11.24 -3.25 8.93
CA LEU A 55 -12.08 -2.14 8.51
C LEU A 55 -12.81 -2.47 7.19
N GLY A 56 -12.17 -3.17 6.27
CA GLY A 56 -12.78 -3.73 5.06
C GLY A 56 -13.91 -4.70 5.39
N ASP A 57 -13.64 -5.71 6.22
CA ASP A 57 -14.67 -6.66 6.69
C ASP A 57 -15.85 -5.93 7.38
N LEU A 58 -15.56 -4.87 8.17
CA LEU A 58 -16.59 -4.04 8.81
C LEU A 58 -17.45 -3.31 7.77
N ILE A 59 -16.85 -2.74 6.73
CA ILE A 59 -17.55 -2.03 5.65
C ILE A 59 -18.49 -3.00 4.90
N GLU A 60 -18.03 -4.21 4.62
CA GLU A 60 -18.86 -5.24 3.98
C GLU A 60 -20.07 -5.63 4.84
N ALA A 61 -19.85 -5.73 6.15
CA ALA A 61 -20.88 -6.11 7.12
C ALA A 61 -21.92 -5.01 7.40
N LEU A 62 -21.61 -3.74 7.09
CA LEU A 62 -22.55 -2.62 7.22
C LEU A 62 -23.59 -2.61 6.09
N ASP A 63 -24.75 -2.02 6.37
CA ASP A 63 -25.76 -1.79 5.34
C ASP A 63 -25.23 -0.78 4.31
N ALA A 64 -25.59 -0.96 3.04
CA ALA A 64 -25.11 -0.14 1.91
C ALA A 64 -25.18 1.38 2.18
N GLU A 65 -26.31 1.86 2.73
CA GLU A 65 -26.52 3.27 3.02
C GLU A 65 -25.65 3.83 4.16
N GLU A 66 -24.99 2.97 4.94
CA GLU A 66 -24.14 3.35 6.08
C GLU A 66 -22.67 3.52 5.67
N ARG A 67 -22.20 2.79 4.66
CA ARG A 67 -20.80 2.76 4.21
C ARG A 67 -20.26 4.15 3.81
N PRO A 68 -20.88 4.91 2.87
CA PRO A 68 -20.39 6.24 2.51
C PRO A 68 -20.57 7.25 3.65
N LYS A 69 -21.56 7.05 4.54
CA LYS A 69 -21.74 7.88 5.74
C LYS A 69 -20.60 7.68 6.73
N LEU A 70 -20.17 6.45 6.97
CA LEU A 70 -19.03 6.13 7.83
C LEU A 70 -17.79 6.91 7.37
N ILE A 71 -17.45 6.78 6.09
CA ILE A 71 -16.29 7.43 5.46
C ILE A 71 -16.42 8.95 5.55
N SER A 72 -17.58 9.50 5.19
CA SER A 72 -17.83 10.95 5.24
C SER A 72 -17.77 11.53 6.66
N LEU A 73 -18.22 10.78 7.68
CA LEU A 73 -18.23 11.20 9.08
C LEU A 73 -16.82 11.19 9.68
N LEU A 74 -15.99 10.22 9.30
CA LEU A 74 -14.61 10.11 9.74
C LEU A 74 -13.70 11.08 8.98
N GLY A 75 -13.97 11.32 7.69
CA GLY A 75 -13.15 12.19 6.84
C GLY A 75 -11.69 11.71 6.85
N ASN A 76 -10.77 12.61 7.16
CA ASN A 76 -9.32 12.31 7.23
C ASN A 76 -8.93 11.30 8.32
N ASP A 77 -9.83 10.95 9.24
CA ASP A 77 -9.57 9.91 10.24
C ASP A 77 -9.96 8.50 9.73
N PHE A 78 -10.51 8.40 8.52
CA PHE A 78 -10.78 7.11 7.86
C PHE A 78 -9.54 6.65 7.11
N ASP A 79 -9.15 5.39 7.33
CA ASP A 79 -8.09 4.76 6.58
C ASP A 79 -8.64 4.31 5.21
N PHE A 80 -8.26 5.05 4.16
CA PHE A 80 -8.75 4.80 2.80
C PHE A 80 -8.18 3.49 2.21
N ALA A 81 -7.08 2.95 2.77
CA ALA A 81 -6.48 1.70 2.32
C ALA A 81 -7.43 0.53 2.55
N ALA A 82 -8.34 0.63 3.54
CA ALA A 82 -9.38 -0.36 3.77
C ALA A 82 -10.32 -0.58 2.58
N LEU A 83 -10.39 0.34 1.60
CA LEU A 83 -11.18 0.13 0.38
C LEU A 83 -10.55 -0.91 -0.57
N THR A 84 -9.26 -1.20 -0.43
CA THR A 84 -8.58 -2.26 -1.20
C THR A 84 -8.99 -3.66 -0.73
N GLU A 85 -9.44 -3.77 0.52
CA GLU A 85 -9.83 -5.00 1.22
C GLU A 85 -11.33 -5.34 1.07
N VAL A 86 -12.04 -4.63 0.19
CA VAL A 86 -13.49 -4.76 -0.01
C VAL A 86 -13.75 -5.30 -1.41
N ASP A 87 -14.78 -6.11 -1.56
CA ASP A 87 -15.27 -6.57 -2.87
C ASP A 87 -15.43 -5.39 -3.85
N ASP A 88 -14.99 -5.56 -5.11
CA ASP A 88 -14.99 -4.51 -6.15
C ASP A 88 -16.35 -3.82 -6.31
N ALA A 89 -17.43 -4.60 -6.27
CA ALA A 89 -18.80 -4.08 -6.41
C ALA A 89 -19.23 -3.21 -5.22
N VAL A 90 -18.73 -3.51 -4.01
CA VAL A 90 -18.98 -2.70 -2.81
C VAL A 90 -18.15 -1.42 -2.86
N ARG A 91 -16.88 -1.52 -3.29
CA ARG A 91 -16.01 -0.35 -3.50
C ARG A 91 -16.61 0.60 -4.52
N GLU A 92 -17.08 0.11 -5.67
CA GLU A 92 -17.76 0.91 -6.70
C GLU A 92 -18.98 1.66 -6.12
N GLU A 93 -19.87 0.95 -5.42
CA GLU A 93 -21.06 1.55 -4.76
C GLU A 93 -20.68 2.67 -3.78
N ILE A 94 -19.62 2.46 -3.00
CA ILE A 94 -19.13 3.46 -2.05
C ILE A 94 -18.62 4.70 -2.79
N LEU A 95 -17.75 4.51 -3.79
CA LEU A 95 -17.10 5.61 -4.49
C LEU A 95 -18.12 6.46 -5.27
N ASP A 96 -19.16 5.84 -5.85
CA ASP A 96 -20.27 6.51 -6.52
C ASP A 96 -21.07 7.46 -5.61
N GLU A 97 -21.14 7.15 -4.30
CA GLU A 97 -21.85 7.97 -3.33
C GLU A 97 -20.96 9.06 -2.68
N LEU A 98 -19.64 8.93 -2.78
CA LEU A 98 -18.69 9.90 -2.24
C LEU A 98 -18.51 11.09 -3.17
N SER A 99 -18.19 12.25 -2.59
CA SER A 99 -17.80 13.40 -3.41
C SER A 99 -16.40 13.19 -4.02
N PRO A 100 -16.14 13.67 -5.25
CA PRO A 100 -14.80 13.59 -5.85
C PRO A 100 -13.72 14.23 -4.99
N GLU A 101 -14.05 15.28 -4.23
CA GLU A 101 -13.14 15.85 -3.23
C GLU A 101 -12.80 14.86 -2.11
N THR A 102 -13.77 14.12 -1.58
CA THR A 102 -13.53 13.12 -0.53
C THR A 102 -12.63 12.01 -1.03
N VAL A 103 -12.88 11.49 -2.23
CA VAL A 103 -12.04 10.45 -2.83
C VAL A 103 -10.63 10.98 -3.09
N ALA A 104 -10.50 12.21 -3.62
CA ALA A 104 -9.19 12.81 -3.86
C ALA A 104 -8.36 13.07 -2.60
N GLU A 105 -9.01 13.43 -1.48
CA GLU A 105 -8.32 13.52 -0.19
C GLU A 105 -7.90 12.15 0.31
N GLY A 106 -8.78 11.14 0.20
CA GLY A 106 -8.50 9.77 0.63
C GLY A 106 -7.32 9.13 -0.11
N VAL A 107 -7.31 9.19 -1.44
CA VAL A 107 -6.23 8.58 -2.25
C VAL A 107 -4.89 9.32 -2.16
N ARG A 108 -4.84 10.52 -1.58
CA ARG A 108 -3.58 11.26 -1.41
C ARG A 108 -2.69 10.65 -0.34
N ASP A 109 -3.30 10.08 0.68
CA ASP A 109 -2.60 9.53 1.83
C ASP A 109 -2.24 8.04 1.65
N LEU A 110 -2.54 7.48 0.46
CA LEU A 110 -2.26 6.08 0.11
C LEU A 110 -0.92 5.90 -0.60
N ASP A 111 -0.42 4.67 -0.55
CA ASP A 111 0.59 4.22 -1.50
C ASP A 111 0.02 4.29 -2.93
N THR A 112 0.90 4.57 -3.90
CA THR A 112 0.49 4.90 -5.27
C THR A 112 -0.26 3.74 -5.95
N ASP A 113 0.14 2.51 -5.70
CA ASP A 113 -0.49 1.29 -6.20
C ASP A 113 -1.90 1.09 -5.65
N ASP A 114 -2.12 1.29 -4.35
CA ASP A 114 -3.44 1.26 -3.73
C ASP A 114 -4.36 2.33 -4.30
N ALA A 115 -3.85 3.55 -4.48
CA ALA A 115 -4.60 4.63 -5.11
C ALA A 115 -4.97 4.29 -6.56
N VAL A 116 -4.06 3.66 -7.32
CA VAL A 116 -4.35 3.20 -8.70
C VAL A 116 -5.41 2.10 -8.69
N TYR A 117 -5.33 1.16 -7.74
CA TYR A 117 -6.29 0.06 -7.59
C TYR A 117 -7.69 0.55 -7.21
N ILE A 118 -7.80 1.54 -6.33
CA ILE A 118 -9.11 2.13 -5.99
C ILE A 118 -9.71 2.90 -7.18
N LEU A 119 -8.87 3.61 -7.94
CA LEU A 119 -9.34 4.45 -9.04
C LEU A 119 -9.61 3.69 -10.34
N GLU A 120 -9.08 2.47 -10.51
CA GLU A 120 -9.18 1.78 -11.81
C GLU A 120 -10.59 1.39 -12.20
N ASP A 121 -11.40 1.00 -11.22
CA ASP A 121 -12.80 0.57 -11.41
C ASP A 121 -13.74 1.73 -11.74
N LEU A 122 -13.31 2.97 -11.48
CA LEU A 122 -14.10 4.15 -11.77
C LEU A 122 -14.21 4.44 -13.27
N ASP A 123 -15.35 5.01 -13.63
CA ASP A 123 -15.58 5.48 -14.98
C ASP A 123 -14.61 6.63 -15.34
N GLU A 124 -14.42 6.83 -16.65
CA GLU A 124 -13.46 7.82 -17.15
C GLU A 124 -13.84 9.28 -16.84
N ALA A 125 -15.09 9.57 -16.47
CA ALA A 125 -15.51 10.91 -16.09
C ALA A 125 -15.15 11.17 -14.62
N ASP A 126 -15.50 10.25 -13.73
CA ASP A 126 -15.29 10.35 -12.29
C ASP A 126 -13.80 10.31 -11.95
N LYS A 127 -13.06 9.39 -12.57
CA LYS A 127 -11.59 9.32 -12.49
C LYS A 127 -10.94 10.66 -12.85
N ARG A 128 -11.41 11.33 -13.91
CA ARG A 128 -10.88 12.64 -14.31
C ARG A 128 -11.23 13.73 -13.30
N GLU A 129 -12.44 13.71 -12.76
CA GLU A 129 -12.86 14.69 -11.76
C GLU A 129 -12.01 14.59 -10.48
N ILE A 130 -11.74 13.38 -10.01
CA ILE A 130 -10.89 13.10 -8.85
C ILE A 130 -9.44 13.53 -9.13
N LEU A 131 -8.86 13.06 -10.24
CA LEU A 131 -7.51 13.44 -10.66
C LEU A 131 -7.37 14.97 -10.81
N ASP A 132 -8.45 15.66 -11.20
CA ASP A 132 -8.48 17.12 -11.33
C ASP A 132 -8.34 17.87 -9.99
N LYS A 133 -8.64 17.23 -8.86
CA LYS A 133 -8.46 17.79 -7.50
C LYS A 133 -7.04 17.61 -6.96
N LEU A 134 -6.27 16.66 -7.49
CA LEU A 134 -4.89 16.39 -7.07
C LEU A 134 -3.91 17.42 -7.62
N THR A 135 -2.76 17.55 -6.96
CA THR A 135 -1.66 18.36 -7.46
C THR A 135 -1.12 17.78 -8.78
N PRO A 136 -0.45 18.59 -9.62
CA PRO A 136 0.11 18.10 -10.88
C PRO A 136 1.12 16.95 -10.71
N ALA A 137 1.83 16.90 -9.59
CA ALA A 137 2.79 15.85 -9.29
C ALA A 137 2.07 14.52 -8.98
N GLU A 138 1.18 14.52 -7.98
CA GLU A 138 0.34 13.36 -7.60
C GLU A 138 -0.40 12.80 -8.81
N ARG A 139 -1.09 13.67 -9.56
CA ARG A 139 -1.83 13.26 -10.77
C ARG A 139 -0.94 12.55 -11.78
N THR A 140 0.27 13.06 -12.00
CA THR A 140 1.18 12.48 -13.00
C THR A 140 1.57 11.05 -12.62
N VAL A 141 1.80 10.80 -11.34
CA VAL A 141 2.19 9.48 -10.83
C VAL A 141 1.01 8.50 -10.94
N LEU A 142 -0.17 8.87 -10.44
CA LEU A 142 -1.37 8.02 -10.54
C LEU A 142 -1.75 7.75 -12.01
N GLN A 143 -1.66 8.76 -12.87
CA GLN A 143 -1.98 8.60 -14.29
C GLN A 143 -0.98 7.65 -14.98
N GLN A 144 0.30 7.66 -14.59
CA GLN A 144 1.26 6.69 -15.13
C GLN A 144 0.91 5.25 -14.72
N GLY A 145 0.48 5.02 -13.49
CA GLY A 145 -0.03 3.72 -13.04
C GLY A 145 -1.26 3.29 -13.85
N LEU A 146 -2.21 4.21 -14.02
CA LEU A 146 -3.45 4.00 -14.78
C LEU A 146 -3.24 3.85 -16.30
N ASP A 147 -2.08 4.25 -16.84
CA ASP A 147 -1.74 4.07 -18.25
C ASP A 147 -1.20 2.65 -18.56
N TYR A 148 -0.79 1.89 -17.54
CA TYR A 148 -0.41 0.49 -17.72
C TYR A 148 -1.64 -0.40 -17.99
N PRO A 149 -1.49 -1.48 -18.78
CA PRO A 149 -2.58 -2.43 -19.00
C PRO A 149 -3.15 -2.96 -17.67
N GLU A 150 -4.47 -3.12 -17.61
CA GLU A 150 -5.13 -3.85 -16.52
C GLU A 150 -4.53 -5.25 -16.39
N GLY A 151 -4.36 -5.72 -15.14
CA GLY A 151 -3.73 -7.01 -14.84
C GLY A 151 -2.22 -7.08 -15.12
N SER A 152 -1.56 -5.95 -15.39
CA SER A 152 -0.10 -5.93 -15.57
C SER A 152 0.66 -5.57 -14.30
N ALA A 153 1.92 -5.98 -14.22
CA ALA A 153 2.83 -5.64 -13.14
C ALA A 153 2.92 -4.13 -12.89
N GLY A 154 2.94 -3.31 -13.95
CA GLY A 154 3.02 -1.85 -13.85
C GLY A 154 1.78 -1.21 -13.23
N ARG A 155 0.65 -1.91 -13.25
CA ARG A 155 -0.60 -1.48 -12.62
C ARG A 155 -0.62 -1.73 -11.11
N ARG A 156 0.14 -2.72 -10.66
CA ARG A 156 0.25 -3.19 -9.26
C ARG A 156 1.63 -2.91 -8.64
N MET A 157 2.46 -2.10 -9.27
CA MET A 157 3.78 -1.78 -8.74
C MET A 157 3.75 -0.46 -7.99
N GLN A 158 4.60 -0.37 -6.98
CA GLN A 158 4.94 0.89 -6.32
C GLN A 158 6.04 1.59 -7.14
N PRO A 159 5.83 2.81 -7.67
CA PRO A 159 6.88 3.56 -8.36
C PRO A 159 7.94 4.10 -7.41
N GLU A 160 7.62 4.30 -6.13
CA GLU A 160 8.54 4.76 -5.10
C GLU A 160 9.52 3.64 -4.72
N VAL A 161 10.75 3.74 -5.22
CA VAL A 161 11.79 2.73 -4.98
C VAL A 161 13.06 3.32 -4.39
N ILE A 162 13.76 2.52 -3.59
CA ILE A 162 15.11 2.86 -3.14
C ILE A 162 16.11 2.43 -4.20
N ALA A 163 16.54 3.39 -5.02
CA ALA A 163 17.56 3.19 -6.04
C ALA A 163 18.84 3.99 -5.73
N VAL A 164 20.00 3.32 -5.75
CA VAL A 164 21.31 3.95 -5.50
C VAL A 164 22.29 3.78 -6.65
N PRO A 165 23.24 4.71 -6.85
CA PRO A 165 24.27 4.57 -7.88
C PRO A 165 25.26 3.43 -7.59
N PRO A 166 25.76 2.71 -8.61
CA PRO A 166 26.67 1.57 -8.42
C PRO A 166 28.01 1.95 -7.78
N PHE A 167 28.46 3.19 -7.97
CA PHE A 167 29.73 3.69 -7.43
C PHE A 167 29.66 4.10 -5.96
N TRP A 168 28.49 4.02 -5.32
CA TRP A 168 28.36 4.26 -3.89
C TRP A 168 29.05 3.18 -3.06
N THR A 169 29.37 3.56 -1.83
CA THR A 169 29.79 2.61 -0.81
C THR A 169 28.59 2.22 0.06
N VAL A 170 28.71 1.11 0.77
CA VAL A 170 27.74 0.73 1.81
C VAL A 170 27.53 1.86 2.82
N GLY A 171 28.59 2.58 3.19
CA GLY A 171 28.52 3.72 4.09
C GLY A 171 27.64 4.85 3.55
N HIS A 172 27.89 5.28 2.31
CA HIS A 172 27.08 6.33 1.67
C HIS A 172 25.61 5.90 1.52
N THR A 173 25.38 4.64 1.18
CA THR A 173 24.01 4.09 1.05
C THR A 173 23.28 4.15 2.39
N ILE A 174 23.91 3.70 3.49
CA ILE A 174 23.31 3.77 4.82
C ILE A 174 23.04 5.21 5.26
N ASP A 175 23.93 6.14 4.92
CA ASP A 175 23.73 7.56 5.28
C ASP A 175 22.57 8.16 4.49
N PHE A 176 22.48 7.89 3.18
CA PHE A 176 21.33 8.26 2.35
C PHE A 176 20.00 7.72 2.92
N LEU A 177 19.96 6.45 3.33
CA LEU A 177 18.77 5.84 3.93
C LEU A 177 18.36 6.47 5.28
N ARG A 178 19.25 7.18 5.95
CA ARG A 178 19.00 7.78 7.27
C ARG A 178 18.72 9.28 7.21
N GLU A 179 19.19 9.94 6.16
CA GLU A 179 19.13 11.39 6.01
C GLU A 179 18.05 11.84 5.02
N THR A 180 17.44 10.90 4.29
CA THR A 180 16.35 11.18 3.35
C THR A 180 15.02 10.99 4.06
N ASP A 181 14.24 12.07 4.15
CA ASP A 181 12.93 12.05 4.82
C ASP A 181 11.84 11.37 3.96
N ASP A 182 11.93 11.48 2.63
CA ASP A 182 10.91 11.02 1.67
C ASP A 182 11.29 9.66 1.05
N LEU A 183 11.50 8.63 1.88
CA LEU A 183 11.68 7.24 1.41
C LEU A 183 10.40 6.43 1.62
N PRO A 184 10.18 5.35 0.85
CA PRO A 184 9.10 4.41 1.13
C PRO A 184 9.13 3.96 2.59
N GLU A 185 7.98 3.90 3.25
CA GLU A 185 7.88 3.50 4.66
C GLU A 185 8.38 2.07 4.88
N ARG A 186 8.04 1.18 3.93
CA ARG A 186 8.44 -0.22 3.91
C ARG A 186 9.26 -0.49 2.66
N PHE A 187 10.41 -1.14 2.84
CA PHE A 187 11.22 -1.65 1.72
C PHE A 187 12.05 -2.84 2.16
N PHE A 188 12.20 -3.82 1.28
CA PHE A 188 12.90 -5.08 1.57
C PHE A 188 14.26 -5.18 0.86
N GLU A 189 14.45 -4.41 -0.21
CA GLU A 189 15.61 -4.47 -1.08
C GLU A 189 16.07 -3.06 -1.48
N ILE A 190 17.33 -2.98 -1.93
CA ILE A 190 17.92 -1.75 -2.48
C ILE A 190 18.28 -2.03 -3.92
N PHE A 191 17.73 -1.24 -4.83
CA PHE A 191 18.04 -1.36 -6.25
C PHE A 191 19.25 -0.52 -6.61
N VAL A 192 19.99 -0.98 -7.60
CA VAL A 192 21.15 -0.29 -8.15
C VAL A 192 20.80 0.12 -9.56
N ALA A 193 20.88 1.42 -9.84
CA ALA A 193 20.57 1.97 -11.16
C ALA A 193 21.70 2.89 -11.64
N ASP A 194 21.93 2.91 -12.94
CA ASP A 194 22.90 3.83 -13.55
C ASP A 194 22.34 5.27 -13.65
N PRO A 195 23.15 6.28 -14.01
CA PRO A 195 22.68 7.66 -14.14
C PRO A 195 21.60 7.89 -15.21
N SER A 196 21.34 6.91 -16.08
CA SER A 196 20.25 6.92 -17.07
C SER A 196 19.03 6.11 -16.58
N HIS A 197 18.99 5.77 -15.28
CA HIS A 197 17.98 4.94 -14.62
C HIS A 197 17.91 3.48 -15.09
N HIS A 198 18.89 2.98 -15.85
CA HIS A 198 18.89 1.56 -16.20
C HIS A 198 19.16 0.71 -14.96
N PHE A 199 18.35 -0.32 -14.79
CA PHE A 199 18.50 -1.27 -13.71
C PHE A 199 19.81 -2.06 -13.88
N VAL A 200 20.65 -2.04 -12.85
CA VAL A 200 21.94 -2.74 -12.80
C VAL A 200 21.82 -4.02 -11.99
N GLY A 201 21.09 -4.00 -10.88
CA GLY A 201 20.88 -5.15 -10.02
C GLY A 201 20.31 -4.78 -8.66
N THR A 202 20.23 -5.78 -7.78
CA THR A 202 19.64 -5.66 -6.45
C THR A 202 20.68 -5.97 -5.38
N VAL A 203 20.58 -5.27 -4.25
CA VAL A 203 21.33 -5.55 -3.02
C VAL A 203 20.34 -5.83 -1.91
N ARG A 204 20.50 -6.98 -1.24
CA ARG A 204 19.66 -7.34 -0.10
C ARG A 204 20.01 -6.47 1.11
N LEU A 205 18.97 -6.04 1.84
CA LEU A 205 19.14 -5.19 3.00
C LEU A 205 20.00 -5.85 4.10
N ASP A 206 19.81 -7.14 4.34
CA ASP A 206 20.57 -7.88 5.35
C ASP A 206 22.07 -7.99 5.01
N GLN A 207 22.41 -8.14 3.72
CA GLN A 207 23.78 -8.14 3.23
C GLN A 207 24.41 -6.75 3.38
N LEU A 208 23.69 -5.68 3.00
CA LEU A 208 24.14 -4.31 3.15
C LEU A 208 24.50 -4.01 4.62
N LEU A 209 23.59 -4.32 5.56
CA LEU A 209 23.76 -4.02 6.99
C LEU A 209 24.93 -4.78 7.64
N ARG A 210 25.27 -5.97 7.13
CA ARG A 210 26.39 -6.79 7.64
C ARG A 210 27.72 -6.45 6.98
N THR A 211 27.71 -5.64 5.92
CA THR A 211 28.89 -5.29 5.15
C THR A 211 29.59 -4.06 5.72
N LYS A 212 30.92 -4.03 5.63
CA LYS A 212 31.71 -2.89 6.09
C LYS A 212 31.45 -1.68 5.20
N ARG A 213 31.25 -0.52 5.83
CA ARG A 213 30.97 0.76 5.18
C ARG A 213 31.83 1.11 3.95
N PRO A 214 33.16 0.84 3.90
CA PRO A 214 33.97 1.21 2.72
C PRO A 214 33.78 0.34 1.48
N VAL A 215 33.07 -0.80 1.56
CA VAL A 215 32.85 -1.70 0.43
C VAL A 215 31.91 -1.04 -0.58
N SER A 216 32.13 -1.24 -1.88
CA SER A 216 31.27 -0.68 -2.92
C SER A 216 29.96 -1.47 -3.04
N VAL A 217 28.86 -0.77 -3.30
CA VAL A 217 27.54 -1.40 -3.50
C VAL A 217 27.57 -2.36 -4.69
N VAL A 218 28.29 -2.03 -5.76
CA VAL A 218 28.39 -2.91 -6.94
C VAL A 218 29.00 -4.28 -6.62
N ASP A 219 29.83 -4.36 -5.57
CA ASP A 219 30.43 -5.63 -5.13
C ASP A 219 29.42 -6.53 -4.39
N LEU A 220 28.26 -5.98 -4.01
CA LEU A 220 27.18 -6.68 -3.30
C LEU A 220 26.04 -7.08 -4.24
N VAL A 221 26.00 -6.52 -5.45
CA VAL A 221 24.93 -6.79 -6.41
C VAL A 221 24.87 -8.28 -6.70
N GLU A 222 23.69 -8.86 -6.50
CA GLU A 222 23.45 -10.26 -6.87
C GLU A 222 23.20 -10.36 -8.39
N ASP A 223 23.79 -11.37 -9.03
CA ASP A 223 23.59 -11.65 -10.46
C ASP A 223 22.17 -12.17 -10.78
N ASP A 224 21.33 -12.37 -9.76
CA ASP A 224 20.01 -12.95 -9.92
C ASP A 224 18.99 -11.89 -10.37
N ARG A 225 18.95 -11.69 -11.69
CA ARG A 225 18.15 -10.68 -12.40
C ARG A 225 16.70 -11.11 -12.57
N ARG A 226 16.01 -11.42 -11.48
CA ARG A 226 14.55 -11.62 -11.54
C ARG A 226 13.88 -10.26 -11.64
N VAL A 227 13.89 -9.77 -12.86
CA VAL A 227 13.33 -8.48 -13.24
C VAL A 227 12.00 -8.71 -13.93
N VAL A 228 11.01 -7.91 -13.52
CA VAL A 228 9.66 -7.91 -14.06
C VAL A 228 9.56 -6.80 -15.11
N GLN A 229 8.97 -7.05 -16.28
CA GLN A 229 8.58 -5.98 -17.18
C GLN A 229 7.29 -5.35 -16.67
N ALA A 230 7.15 -4.03 -16.76
CA ALA A 230 5.92 -3.34 -16.36
C ALA A 230 4.67 -3.81 -17.13
N THR A 231 4.84 -4.48 -18.27
CA THR A 231 3.75 -5.05 -19.07
C THR A 231 3.54 -6.54 -18.85
N ASP A 232 4.30 -7.18 -17.96
CA ASP A 232 4.11 -8.61 -17.65
C ASP A 232 2.76 -8.81 -16.94
N ASP A 233 2.14 -9.96 -17.20
CA ASP A 233 0.92 -10.44 -16.55
C ASP A 233 1.17 -10.67 -15.06
N VAL A 234 0.32 -10.11 -14.21
CA VAL A 234 0.52 -10.12 -12.76
C VAL A 234 0.49 -11.55 -12.20
N GLU A 235 -0.31 -12.45 -12.78
CA GLU A 235 -0.36 -13.84 -12.36
C GLU A 235 0.92 -14.60 -12.72
N ASP A 236 1.58 -14.26 -13.83
CA ASP A 236 2.93 -14.76 -14.16
C ASP A 236 3.98 -14.27 -13.15
N VAL A 237 3.86 -13.02 -12.71
CA VAL A 237 4.73 -12.45 -11.67
C VAL A 237 4.47 -13.15 -10.33
N ALA A 238 3.22 -13.38 -9.95
CA ALA A 238 2.87 -14.11 -8.72
C ALA A 238 3.46 -15.53 -8.71
N ARG A 239 3.38 -16.24 -9.85
CA ARG A 239 4.06 -17.54 -10.04
C ARG A 239 5.58 -17.45 -9.85
N MET A 240 6.20 -16.36 -10.29
CA MET A 240 7.63 -16.11 -10.09
C MET A 240 7.96 -15.90 -8.61
N PHE A 241 7.20 -15.05 -7.91
CA PHE A 241 7.36 -14.79 -6.48
C PHE A 241 7.27 -16.08 -5.67
N GLN A 242 6.23 -16.88 -5.89
CA GLN A 242 6.03 -18.16 -5.22
C GLN A 242 7.17 -19.15 -5.50
N ARG A 243 7.60 -19.27 -6.77
CA ARG A 243 8.64 -20.23 -7.16
C ARG A 243 10.01 -19.92 -6.55
N TYR A 244 10.34 -18.64 -6.42
CA TYR A 244 11.66 -18.20 -5.98
C TYR A 244 11.68 -17.63 -4.56
N ASN A 245 10.55 -17.62 -3.86
CA ASN A 245 10.38 -17.03 -2.52
C ASN A 245 10.86 -15.58 -2.49
N LEU A 246 10.40 -14.79 -3.46
CA LEU A 246 10.73 -13.37 -3.52
C LEU A 246 9.90 -12.60 -2.51
N VAL A 247 10.51 -11.59 -1.90
CA VAL A 247 9.83 -10.60 -1.05
C VAL A 247 9.58 -9.29 -1.79
N ALA A 248 10.37 -9.04 -2.84
CA ALA A 248 10.22 -7.92 -3.74
C ALA A 248 10.83 -8.29 -5.11
N ALA A 249 10.43 -7.57 -6.16
CA ALA A 249 11.05 -7.66 -7.47
C ALA A 249 11.09 -6.29 -8.17
N PRO A 250 12.21 -5.91 -8.81
CA PRO A 250 12.29 -4.68 -9.57
C PRO A 250 11.44 -4.76 -10.85
N VAL A 251 10.71 -3.69 -11.13
CA VAL A 251 9.94 -3.53 -12.35
C VAL A 251 10.65 -2.57 -13.29
N ILE A 252 10.84 -2.99 -14.55
CA ILE A 252 11.47 -2.17 -15.59
C ILE A 252 10.53 -1.92 -16.77
N ASP A 253 10.78 -0.82 -17.46
CA ASP A 253 10.15 -0.56 -18.75
C ASP A 253 10.87 -1.28 -19.92
N ALA A 254 10.32 -1.14 -21.12
CA ALA A 254 10.89 -1.71 -22.35
C ALA A 254 12.29 -1.18 -22.71
N ALA A 255 12.73 -0.05 -22.13
CA ALA A 255 14.07 0.48 -22.29
C ALA A 255 15.05 -0.06 -21.23
N GLY A 256 14.58 -0.85 -20.27
CA GLY A 256 15.37 -1.39 -19.17
C GLY A 256 15.58 -0.40 -18.02
N ARG A 257 14.76 0.65 -17.94
CA ARG A 257 14.79 1.62 -16.85
C ARG A 257 13.97 1.10 -15.67
N LEU A 258 14.49 1.25 -14.45
CA LEU A 258 13.75 0.94 -13.23
C LEU A 258 12.59 1.93 -13.09
N VAL A 259 11.36 1.41 -13.05
CA VAL A 259 10.12 2.21 -12.97
C VAL A 259 9.30 1.92 -11.72
N GLY A 260 9.60 0.84 -11.00
CA GLY A 260 8.92 0.52 -9.75
C GLY A 260 9.43 -0.77 -9.12
N VAL A 261 8.72 -1.20 -8.09
CA VAL A 261 8.92 -2.45 -7.35
C VAL A 261 7.57 -3.13 -7.16
N MET A 262 7.55 -4.45 -7.22
CA MET A 262 6.44 -5.24 -6.69
C MET A 262 6.87 -5.86 -5.37
N THR A 263 5.97 -5.86 -4.38
CA THR A 263 6.20 -6.51 -3.08
C THR A 263 5.47 -7.85 -3.02
N ILE A 264 5.68 -8.60 -1.94
CA ILE A 264 5.00 -9.89 -1.76
C ILE A 264 3.56 -9.70 -1.29
N ASP A 265 3.28 -8.61 -0.56
CA ASP A 265 1.96 -8.23 -0.08
C ASP A 265 0.99 -8.08 -1.26
N ASP A 266 1.30 -7.23 -2.24
CA ASP A 266 0.45 -7.03 -3.43
C ASP A 266 0.23 -8.32 -4.25
N ILE A 267 1.18 -9.25 -4.16
CA ILE A 267 1.17 -10.52 -4.88
C ILE A 267 0.34 -11.59 -4.16
N VAL A 268 0.15 -11.46 -2.84
CA VAL A 268 -0.69 -12.40 -2.06
C VAL A 268 -2.17 -12.27 -2.46
N ASP A 269 -2.57 -11.08 -2.91
CA ASP A 269 -3.94 -10.77 -3.31
C ASP A 269 -4.28 -11.13 -4.77
N VAL A 270 -3.34 -11.75 -5.49
CA VAL A 270 -3.45 -12.20 -6.89
C VAL A 270 -3.73 -13.70 -7.00
#